data_AF-A0A430PZF2-F1
#
_entry.id   AF-A0A430PZF2-F1
#
_cell.length_a   1.000
_cell.length_b   1.000
_cell.length_c   1.000
_cell.angle_alpha   90.00
_cell.angle_beta   90.00
_cell.angle_gamma   90.00
#
_symmetry.space_group_name_H-M   'P 1'
#
loop_
_entity.id
_entity.type
_entity.pdbx_description
1 polymer ?
#
loop_
_entity_poly.entity_id
_entity_poly.type
_entity_poly.pdbx_seq_one_letter_code
_entity_poly.pdbx_strand_id
1 'polypeptide(L)'
;MRPDSLCGKISAKINKLFCETTDLDEQLRTGHEICDCLENAAAEREIQDLTFVIHDKIQYYLMSTMPDNLQESDTQQLRRLCLEIIQKIPNGDHLRPFARSLLEMLFKLVEVENEDNVLVCVKLIIDIHKFYRPSFSNDVSRFLDFVKEVYSDLRFRANKIFEPRLKLEVPAISDVDLEAEVLNAYTVTSVYTQELKTDGTFMVVSIRIQLTVVGFQYHILPKSGFSLKVMQEIPILVVLMYQLFKQHIHQDVSDFIPLIMDFINLKPTEEQKKNANFCQEVFIDFMAAQVKTLSFLAYVIKIYQDLVELHSVSLVQGMMNLLVNCPPSVTNMRKEFFIAARHILSAQEIRPKFLQVLDELMNEEILIGQGYTIRDALRPLAYSTLADLTHHIRSSLSLSKIARAIDVYGRNMHDHTLPFSIQQMSLRLILNLVECIRQRAVSATSANQGASATNAEDQNNEVFSGTARRLLLQTLNLCVLKAKVVADHYIPALESTWPDECPHDNTLQTNNVASVSSTSSKQSLSNRILSPDELVVLTEYFSYGMRMIDIVQFVSRDGRLYLRSQPSTKSPDERLLIETFALTFAQLNPISFHEIFSCKIHFKGNILNNCEDEDILML
;
A
#
# COMPACT_ATOMS: atom_id res chain seq x y z
N MET A 1 -39.61 -26.78 27.20
CA MET A 1 -38.29 -26.46 27.80
C MET A 1 -38.44 -26.27 29.30
N ARG A 2 -37.45 -26.67 30.12
CA ARG A 2 -37.47 -26.34 31.56
C ARG A 2 -37.27 -24.82 31.73
N PRO A 3 -38.09 -24.09 32.52
CA PRO A 3 -37.98 -22.63 32.66
C PRO A 3 -36.63 -22.13 33.18
N ASP A 4 -35.96 -22.95 34.00
CA ASP A 4 -34.70 -22.59 34.68
C ASP A 4 -33.44 -22.86 33.85
N SER A 5 -33.54 -23.53 32.70
CA SER A 5 -32.37 -23.74 31.83
C SER A 5 -31.97 -22.44 31.13
N LEU A 6 -30.69 -22.32 30.74
CA LEU A 6 -30.18 -21.16 29.98
C LEU A 6 -31.06 -20.89 28.74
N CYS A 7 -31.46 -21.95 28.03
CA CYS A 7 -32.35 -21.87 26.89
C CYS A 7 -33.76 -21.34 27.22
N GLY A 8 -34.34 -21.72 28.38
CA GLY A 8 -35.64 -21.21 28.83
C GLY A 8 -35.58 -19.72 29.15
N LYS A 9 -34.48 -19.27 29.77
CA LYS A 9 -34.23 -17.85 30.07
C LYS A 9 -34.06 -17.02 28.81
N ILE A 10 -33.26 -17.48 27.84
CA ILE A 10 -33.05 -16.73 26.60
C ILE A 10 -34.34 -16.70 25.75
N SER A 11 -35.08 -17.82 25.66
CA SER A 11 -36.37 -17.84 24.96
C SER A 11 -37.39 -16.85 25.57
N ALA A 12 -37.46 -16.76 26.90
CA ALA A 12 -38.30 -15.78 27.58
C ALA A 12 -37.84 -14.34 27.29
N LYS A 13 -36.52 -14.08 27.29
CA LYS A 13 -35.95 -12.76 26.96
C LYS A 13 -36.22 -12.34 25.52
N ILE A 14 -36.15 -13.25 24.55
CA ILE A 14 -36.49 -12.97 23.14
C ILE A 14 -37.95 -12.57 23.00
N ASN A 15 -38.87 -13.26 23.70
CA ASN A 15 -40.28 -12.88 23.66
C ASN A 15 -40.53 -11.51 24.33
N LYS A 16 -39.76 -11.18 25.38
CA LYS A 16 -39.79 -9.88 26.02
C LYS A 16 -39.24 -8.76 25.12
N LEU A 17 -38.19 -9.05 24.34
CA LEU A 17 -37.55 -8.10 23.42
C LEU A 17 -38.55 -7.50 22.42
N PHE A 18 -39.45 -8.32 21.88
CA PHE A 18 -40.44 -7.90 20.88
C PHE A 18 -41.83 -7.61 21.46
N CYS A 19 -41.93 -7.40 22.78
CA CYS A 19 -43.20 -7.08 23.40
C CYS A 19 -43.51 -5.58 23.26
N GLU A 20 -44.66 -5.25 22.65
CA GLU A 20 -45.11 -3.87 22.35
C GLU A 20 -45.25 -2.98 23.60
N THR A 21 -45.35 -3.57 24.80
CA THR A 21 -45.51 -2.83 26.06
C THR A 21 -44.19 -2.56 26.80
N THR A 22 -43.06 -3.02 26.27
CA THR A 22 -41.75 -2.88 26.92
C THR A 22 -41.07 -1.61 26.43
N ASP A 23 -40.52 -0.83 27.36
CA ASP A 23 -39.77 0.39 27.06
C ASP A 23 -38.50 0.10 26.26
N LEU A 24 -38.07 1.02 25.40
CA LEU A 24 -36.92 0.82 24.51
C LEU A 24 -35.65 0.51 25.28
N ASP A 25 -35.35 1.26 26.35
CA ASP A 25 -34.15 1.03 27.17
C ASP A 25 -34.14 -0.38 27.76
N GLU A 26 -35.32 -0.89 28.13
CA GLU A 26 -35.47 -2.25 28.62
C GLU A 26 -35.35 -3.30 27.51
N GLN A 27 -35.86 -3.03 26.30
CA GLN A 27 -35.67 -3.89 25.13
C GLN A 27 -34.17 -3.98 24.76
N LEU A 28 -33.49 -2.84 24.67
CA LEU A 28 -32.06 -2.77 24.36
C LEU A 28 -31.22 -3.49 25.43
N ARG A 29 -31.49 -3.26 26.72
CA ARG A 29 -30.83 -4.00 27.80
C ARG A 29 -31.05 -5.51 27.66
N THR A 30 -32.30 -5.93 27.41
CA THR A 30 -32.64 -7.34 27.24
C THR A 30 -31.90 -7.97 26.07
N GLY A 31 -31.76 -7.28 24.94
CA GLY A 31 -31.02 -7.79 23.79
C GLY A 31 -29.51 -7.87 24.01
N HIS A 32 -28.89 -6.89 24.67
CA HIS A 32 -27.47 -7.00 25.05
C HIS A 32 -27.22 -8.18 26.00
N GLU A 33 -28.12 -8.41 26.96
CA GLU A 33 -28.03 -9.59 27.83
C GLU A 33 -28.16 -10.91 27.04
N ILE A 34 -28.93 -10.93 25.93
CA ILE A 34 -28.99 -12.10 25.03
C ILE A 34 -27.64 -12.29 24.34
N CYS A 35 -27.04 -11.23 23.80
CA CYS A 35 -25.70 -11.27 23.19
C CYS A 35 -24.65 -11.86 24.14
N ASP A 36 -24.57 -11.35 25.37
CA ASP A 36 -23.63 -11.83 26.39
C ASP A 36 -23.86 -13.32 26.73
N CYS A 37 -25.14 -13.74 26.78
CA CYS A 37 -25.47 -15.15 27.04
C CYS A 37 -25.05 -16.06 25.89
N LEU A 38 -25.16 -15.60 24.63
CA LEU A 38 -24.78 -16.36 23.44
C LEU A 38 -23.25 -16.53 23.33
N GLU A 39 -22.48 -15.49 23.65
CA GLU A 39 -21.01 -15.56 23.65
C GLU A 39 -20.47 -16.56 24.69
N ASN A 40 -21.13 -16.66 25.84
CA ASN A 40 -20.72 -17.52 26.95
C ASN A 40 -21.33 -18.94 26.91
N ALA A 41 -22.18 -19.24 25.93
CA ALA A 41 -22.83 -20.54 25.83
C ALA A 41 -21.86 -21.63 25.31
N ALA A 42 -21.42 -22.53 26.20
CA ALA A 42 -20.43 -23.57 25.87
C ALA A 42 -21.02 -24.91 25.37
N ALA A 43 -22.34 -25.11 25.41
CA ALA A 43 -22.97 -26.42 25.11
C ALA A 43 -23.78 -26.42 23.80
N GLU A 44 -23.27 -27.09 22.77
CA GLU A 44 -23.85 -27.12 21.40
C GLU A 44 -25.32 -27.55 21.30
N ARG A 45 -25.79 -28.46 22.18
CA ARG A 45 -27.17 -28.98 22.11
C ARG A 45 -28.23 -27.98 22.59
N GLU A 46 -27.91 -27.13 23.56
CA GLU A 46 -28.86 -26.11 24.04
C GLU A 46 -28.96 -24.93 23.07
N ILE A 47 -27.90 -24.70 22.29
CA ILE A 47 -27.84 -23.65 21.28
C ILE A 47 -28.71 -24.01 20.06
N GLN A 48 -28.90 -25.30 19.75
CA GLN A 48 -29.66 -25.71 18.57
C GLN A 48 -31.14 -25.30 18.60
N ASP A 49 -31.85 -25.64 19.68
CA ASP A 49 -33.25 -25.25 19.83
C ASP A 49 -33.41 -23.72 19.94
N LEU A 50 -32.43 -23.08 20.58
CA LEU A 50 -32.40 -21.64 20.74
C LEU A 50 -32.19 -20.90 19.42
N THR A 51 -31.32 -21.42 18.55
CA THR A 51 -31.01 -20.85 17.24
C THR A 51 -32.25 -20.77 16.36
N PHE A 52 -33.10 -21.82 16.39
CA PHE A 52 -34.36 -21.80 15.67
C PHE A 52 -35.28 -20.67 16.14
N VAL A 53 -35.46 -20.51 17.46
CA VAL A 53 -36.34 -19.47 18.03
C VAL A 53 -35.81 -18.07 17.73
N ILE A 54 -34.49 -17.85 17.87
CA ILE A 54 -33.84 -16.58 17.54
C ILE A 54 -34.04 -16.26 16.07
N HIS A 55 -33.71 -17.21 15.19
CA HIS A 55 -33.80 -17.04 13.75
C HIS A 55 -35.22 -16.65 13.31
N ASP A 56 -36.24 -17.42 13.72
CA ASP A 56 -37.62 -17.19 13.32
C ASP A 56 -38.14 -15.81 13.77
N LYS A 57 -37.92 -15.46 15.04
CA LYS A 57 -38.38 -14.18 15.61
C LYS A 57 -37.66 -12.97 15.01
N ILE A 58 -36.34 -13.03 14.89
CA ILE A 58 -35.56 -11.93 14.33
C ILE A 58 -35.85 -11.78 12.84
N GLN A 59 -35.90 -12.88 12.09
CA GLN A 59 -36.25 -12.83 10.66
C GLN A 59 -37.64 -12.20 10.46
N TYR A 60 -38.62 -12.60 11.27
CA TYR A 60 -39.95 -12.00 11.21
C TYR A 60 -39.91 -10.50 11.49
N TYR A 61 -39.22 -10.06 12.54
CA TYR A 61 -39.12 -8.65 12.89
C TYR A 61 -38.44 -7.82 11.79
N LEU A 62 -37.28 -8.28 11.30
CA LEU A 62 -36.51 -7.59 10.26
C LEU A 62 -37.27 -7.51 8.92
N MET A 63 -38.09 -8.52 8.59
CA MET A 63 -38.85 -8.56 7.34
C MET A 63 -40.21 -7.86 7.42
N SER A 64 -40.76 -7.69 8.63
CA SER A 64 -42.08 -7.06 8.84
C SER A 64 -41.98 -5.56 9.13
N THR A 65 -40.86 -5.10 9.67
CA THR A 65 -40.62 -3.67 9.95
C THR A 65 -39.82 -3.01 8.82
N MET A 66 -40.02 -1.71 8.60
CA MET A 66 -39.28 -0.92 7.62
C MET A 66 -38.02 -0.31 8.26
N PRO A 67 -36.92 -0.13 7.49
CA PRO A 67 -35.74 0.54 7.99
C PRO A 67 -36.02 2.02 8.27
N ASP A 68 -35.40 2.54 9.33
CA ASP A 68 -35.38 3.97 9.64
C ASP A 68 -33.94 4.48 9.48
N ASN A 69 -33.80 5.70 8.95
CA ASN A 69 -32.50 6.33 8.70
C ASN A 69 -32.07 7.25 9.84
N LEU A 70 -32.93 7.49 10.84
CA LEU A 70 -32.54 8.23 12.04
C LEU A 70 -31.85 7.29 13.04
N GLN A 71 -30.59 7.59 13.40
CA GLN A 71 -29.80 6.74 14.28
C GLN A 71 -30.43 6.59 15.68
N GLU A 72 -31.07 7.65 16.17
CA GLU A 72 -31.73 7.69 17.47
C GLU A 72 -33.12 7.03 17.47
N SER A 73 -33.63 6.58 16.33
CA SER A 73 -34.94 5.91 16.24
C SER A 73 -34.91 4.54 16.92
N ASP A 74 -35.94 4.28 17.73
CA ASP A 74 -36.23 3.00 18.39
C ASP A 74 -36.16 1.84 17.39
N THR A 75 -36.78 2.03 16.22
CA THR A 75 -36.83 1.00 15.17
C THR A 75 -35.42 0.68 14.67
N GLN A 76 -34.61 1.70 14.42
CA GLN A 76 -33.24 1.52 13.94
C GLN A 76 -32.36 0.80 14.97
N GLN A 77 -32.44 1.22 16.23
CA GLN A 77 -31.65 0.61 17.32
C GLN A 77 -32.02 -0.86 17.53
N LEU A 78 -33.31 -1.20 17.49
CA LEU A 78 -33.78 -2.59 17.60
C LEU A 78 -33.39 -3.44 16.40
N ARG A 79 -33.47 -2.92 15.16
CA ARG A 79 -33.03 -3.64 13.95
C ARG A 79 -31.54 -3.93 13.98
N ARG A 80 -30.73 -2.97 14.41
CA ARG A 80 -29.29 -3.16 14.60
C ARG A 80 -28.99 -4.24 15.63
N LEU A 81 -29.64 -4.17 16.79
CA LEU A 81 -29.48 -5.15 17.87
C LEU A 81 -29.88 -6.57 17.41
N CYS A 82 -30.92 -6.69 16.59
CA CYS A 82 -31.30 -7.96 15.97
C CYS A 82 -30.17 -8.56 15.12
N LEU A 83 -29.50 -7.75 14.30
CA LEU A 83 -28.36 -8.20 13.48
C LEU A 83 -27.16 -8.56 14.35
N GLU A 84 -26.90 -7.81 15.41
CA GLU A 84 -25.84 -8.10 16.38
C GLU A 84 -26.11 -9.43 17.12
N ILE A 85 -27.35 -9.70 17.53
CA ILE A 85 -27.72 -10.99 18.14
C ILE A 85 -27.41 -12.16 17.19
N ILE A 86 -27.75 -12.04 15.89
CA ILE A 86 -27.39 -13.07 14.89
C ILE A 86 -25.87 -13.23 14.80
N GLN A 87 -25.11 -12.13 14.82
CA GLN A 87 -23.64 -12.16 14.75
C GLN A 87 -22.99 -12.84 15.96
N LYS A 88 -23.63 -12.79 17.14
CA LYS A 88 -23.12 -13.45 18.34
C LYS A 88 -23.44 -14.94 18.42
N ILE A 89 -24.27 -15.48 17.53
CA ILE A 89 -24.51 -16.94 17.48
C ILE A 89 -23.21 -17.64 17.05
N PRO A 90 -22.66 -18.57 17.85
CA PRO A 90 -21.45 -19.28 17.48
C PRO A 90 -21.62 -20.06 16.17
N ASN A 91 -20.62 -20.03 15.28
CA ASN A 91 -20.67 -20.84 14.06
C ASN A 91 -20.54 -22.34 14.43
N GLY A 92 -21.63 -23.08 14.30
CA GLY A 92 -21.67 -24.53 14.49
C GLY A 92 -22.71 -25.23 13.60
N ASP A 93 -22.84 -26.55 13.69
CA ASP A 93 -23.79 -27.31 12.86
C ASP A 93 -25.25 -26.93 13.12
N HIS A 94 -25.56 -26.33 14.26
CA HIS A 94 -26.90 -25.85 14.61
C HIS A 94 -27.41 -24.71 13.73
N LEU A 95 -26.53 -23.87 13.19
CA LEU A 95 -26.89 -22.74 12.31
C LEU A 95 -26.98 -23.16 10.84
N ARG A 96 -26.39 -24.31 10.47
CA ARG A 96 -26.33 -24.83 9.10
C ARG A 96 -27.71 -24.96 8.41
N PRO A 97 -28.78 -25.43 9.07
CA PRO A 97 -30.11 -25.50 8.45
C PRO A 97 -30.68 -24.13 8.06
N PHE A 98 -30.26 -23.08 8.77
CA PHE A 98 -30.76 -21.71 8.60
C PHE A 98 -29.88 -20.87 7.67
N ALA A 99 -28.65 -21.30 7.39
CA ALA A 99 -27.66 -20.53 6.62
C ALA A 99 -28.20 -20.00 5.29
N ARG A 100 -28.99 -20.79 4.54
CA ARG A 100 -29.58 -20.35 3.27
C ARG A 100 -30.64 -19.26 3.47
N SER A 101 -31.55 -19.45 4.43
CA SER A 101 -32.60 -18.48 4.75
C SER A 101 -32.02 -17.17 5.26
N LEU A 102 -30.98 -17.25 6.11
CA LEU A 102 -30.24 -16.09 6.59
C LEU A 102 -29.60 -15.32 5.45
N LEU A 103 -28.92 -16.00 4.52
CA LEU A 103 -28.29 -15.32 3.39
C LEU A 103 -29.30 -14.63 2.48
N GLU A 104 -30.43 -15.28 2.18
CA GLU A 104 -31.52 -14.67 1.40
C GLU A 104 -32.03 -13.38 2.07
N MET A 105 -32.28 -13.42 3.38
CA MET A 105 -32.66 -12.24 4.15
C MET A 105 -31.56 -11.17 4.13
N LEU A 106 -30.31 -11.53 4.43
CA LEU A 106 -29.20 -10.58 4.53
C LEU A 106 -28.92 -9.89 3.19
N PHE A 107 -28.96 -10.59 2.06
CA PHE A 107 -28.80 -9.97 0.74
C PHE A 107 -29.92 -8.97 0.45
N LYS A 108 -31.17 -9.28 0.80
CA LYS A 108 -32.28 -8.33 0.68
C LYS A 108 -32.08 -7.11 1.56
N LEU A 109 -31.60 -7.29 2.78
CA LEU A 109 -31.33 -6.19 3.71
C LEU A 109 -30.24 -5.26 3.19
N VAL A 110 -29.20 -5.78 2.52
CA VAL A 110 -28.14 -4.96 1.91
C VAL A 110 -28.69 -3.92 0.92
N GLU A 111 -29.79 -4.17 0.23
CA GLU A 111 -30.36 -3.23 -0.74
C GLU A 111 -31.20 -2.11 -0.09
N VAL A 112 -31.82 -2.39 1.07
CA VAL A 112 -32.86 -1.52 1.66
C VAL A 112 -32.41 -0.79 2.93
N GLU A 113 -31.47 -1.34 3.69
CA GLU A 113 -31.04 -0.84 4.99
C GLU A 113 -30.14 0.40 4.92
N ASN A 114 -29.95 1.03 6.09
CA ASN A 114 -28.97 2.09 6.31
C ASN A 114 -27.54 1.59 6.52
N GLU A 115 -26.58 2.51 6.49
CA GLU A 115 -25.13 2.27 6.63
C GLU A 115 -24.78 1.31 7.77
N ASP A 116 -25.23 1.59 9.01
CA ASP A 116 -24.85 0.81 10.19
C ASP A 116 -25.28 -0.65 10.09
N ASN A 117 -26.53 -0.90 9.67
CA ASN A 117 -27.09 -2.24 9.56
C ASN A 117 -26.41 -3.02 8.43
N VAL A 118 -26.17 -2.38 7.28
CA VAL A 118 -25.52 -3.03 6.13
C VAL A 118 -24.09 -3.45 6.45
N LEU A 119 -23.34 -2.66 7.21
CA LEU A 119 -21.98 -3.02 7.62
C LEU A 119 -21.95 -4.31 8.47
N VAL A 120 -23.00 -4.56 9.28
CA VAL A 120 -23.16 -5.84 10.00
C VAL A 120 -23.59 -6.94 9.04
N CYS A 121 -24.55 -6.67 8.14
CA CYS A 121 -25.00 -7.64 7.14
C CYS A 121 -23.85 -8.16 6.26
N VAL A 122 -22.97 -7.28 5.76
CA VAL A 122 -21.82 -7.66 4.93
C VAL A 122 -20.89 -8.61 5.68
N LYS A 123 -20.59 -8.33 6.97
CA LYS A 123 -19.76 -9.20 7.80
C LYS A 123 -20.42 -10.57 8.01
N LEU A 124 -21.71 -10.60 8.33
CA LEU A 124 -22.49 -11.84 8.47
C LEU A 124 -22.49 -12.67 7.18
N ILE A 125 -22.71 -12.04 6.03
CA ILE A 125 -22.69 -12.70 4.72
C ILE A 125 -21.31 -13.34 4.48
N ILE A 126 -20.23 -12.61 4.77
CA ILE A 126 -18.85 -13.10 4.63
C ILE A 126 -18.61 -14.32 5.54
N ASP A 127 -18.99 -14.24 6.81
CA ASP A 127 -18.73 -15.29 7.80
C ASP A 127 -19.52 -16.56 7.49
N ILE A 128 -20.81 -16.44 7.17
CA ILE A 128 -21.66 -17.59 6.81
C ILE A 128 -21.14 -18.27 5.54
N HIS A 129 -20.76 -17.51 4.51
CA HIS A 129 -20.20 -18.10 3.29
C HIS A 129 -18.85 -18.79 3.51
N LYS A 130 -17.98 -18.20 4.33
CA LYS A 130 -16.67 -18.80 4.66
C LYS A 130 -16.82 -20.10 5.43
N PHE A 131 -17.73 -20.15 6.41
CA PHE A 131 -17.90 -21.30 7.29
C PHE A 131 -18.72 -22.43 6.63
N TYR A 132 -19.89 -22.12 6.06
CA TYR A 132 -20.83 -23.13 5.57
C TYR A 132 -20.69 -23.47 4.08
N ARG A 133 -20.10 -22.56 3.27
CA ARG A 133 -19.95 -22.68 1.81
C ARG A 133 -21.22 -23.18 1.11
N PRO A 134 -22.34 -22.44 1.22
CA PRO A 134 -23.58 -22.82 0.55
C PRO A 134 -23.42 -22.81 -0.97
N SER A 135 -24.31 -23.53 -1.66
CA SER A 135 -24.37 -23.51 -3.13
C SER A 135 -24.82 -22.15 -3.64
N PHE A 136 -24.49 -21.85 -4.91
CA PHE A 136 -24.89 -20.62 -5.57
C PHE A 136 -26.42 -20.41 -5.52
N SER A 137 -26.84 -19.17 -5.30
CA SER A 137 -28.24 -18.74 -5.34
C SER A 137 -28.40 -17.47 -6.20
N ASN A 138 -29.62 -17.24 -6.68
CA ASN A 138 -29.95 -16.05 -7.47
C ASN A 138 -29.82 -14.74 -6.67
N ASP A 139 -29.77 -14.82 -5.34
CA ASP A 139 -29.57 -13.65 -4.46
C ASP A 139 -28.18 -13.05 -4.66
N VAL A 140 -27.18 -13.87 -4.99
CA VAL A 140 -25.84 -13.39 -5.35
C VAL A 140 -25.89 -12.57 -6.63
N SER A 141 -26.64 -13.01 -7.65
CA SER A 141 -26.82 -12.24 -8.89
C SER A 141 -27.53 -10.92 -8.64
N ARG A 142 -28.61 -10.91 -7.86
CA ARG A 142 -29.34 -9.67 -7.49
C ARG A 142 -28.43 -8.68 -6.76
N PHE A 143 -27.63 -9.17 -5.83
CA PHE A 143 -26.62 -8.36 -5.15
C PHE A 143 -25.61 -7.76 -6.12
N LEU A 144 -25.11 -8.52 -7.11
CA LEU A 144 -24.19 -8.01 -8.12
C LEU A 144 -24.84 -6.97 -9.03
N ASP A 145 -26.10 -7.16 -9.40
CA ASP A 145 -26.89 -6.17 -10.15
C ASP A 145 -27.06 -4.87 -9.35
N PHE A 146 -27.37 -4.96 -8.06
CA PHE A 146 -27.42 -3.81 -7.15
C PHE A 146 -26.07 -3.08 -7.08
N VAL A 147 -24.97 -3.81 -6.93
CA VAL A 147 -23.62 -3.21 -6.94
C VAL A 147 -23.33 -2.51 -8.27
N LYS A 148 -23.75 -3.11 -9.40
CA LYS A 148 -23.62 -2.50 -10.73
C LYS A 148 -24.37 -1.17 -10.82
N GLU A 149 -25.60 -1.13 -10.30
CA GLU A 149 -26.43 0.07 -10.25
C GLU A 149 -25.77 1.16 -9.42
N VAL A 150 -25.28 0.84 -8.21
CA VAL A 150 -24.58 1.78 -7.33
C VAL A 150 -23.38 2.42 -8.05
N TYR A 151 -22.49 1.62 -8.65
CA TYR A 151 -21.33 2.17 -9.36
C TYR A 151 -21.72 2.96 -10.62
N SER A 152 -22.78 2.54 -11.32
CA SER A 152 -23.29 3.23 -12.51
C SER A 152 -23.91 4.59 -12.18
N ASP A 153 -24.51 4.74 -11.00
CA ASP A 153 -25.14 5.97 -10.54
C ASP A 153 -24.14 7.03 -10.06
N LEU A 154 -22.99 6.59 -9.52
CA LEU A 154 -21.98 7.49 -8.95
C LEU A 154 -21.46 8.52 -9.95
N ARG A 155 -21.28 8.16 -11.22
CA ARG A 155 -20.84 9.10 -12.26
C ARG A 155 -21.78 10.30 -12.39
N PHE A 156 -23.07 10.12 -12.15
CA PHE A 156 -24.08 11.17 -12.27
C PHE A 156 -24.21 11.97 -10.98
N ARG A 157 -23.88 11.35 -9.84
CA ARG A 157 -24.00 11.92 -8.50
C ARG A 157 -22.70 12.53 -7.97
N ALA A 158 -21.56 12.32 -8.64
CA ALA A 158 -20.25 12.79 -8.22
C ALA A 158 -20.23 14.29 -7.84
N ASN A 159 -20.89 15.13 -8.63
CA ASN A 159 -20.98 16.56 -8.33
C ASN A 159 -21.72 16.84 -7.01
N LYS A 160 -22.82 16.12 -6.75
CA LYS A 160 -23.62 16.25 -5.52
C LYS A 160 -22.92 15.71 -4.28
N ILE A 161 -22.07 14.70 -4.43
CA ILE A 161 -21.28 14.15 -3.30
C ILE A 161 -20.40 15.25 -2.69
N PHE A 162 -19.78 16.07 -3.55
CA PHE A 162 -18.85 17.12 -3.14
C PHE A 162 -19.48 18.51 -3.07
N GLU A 163 -20.81 18.62 -3.17
CA GLU A 163 -21.49 19.90 -2.96
C GLU A 163 -21.30 20.33 -1.50
N PRO A 164 -20.84 21.59 -1.27
CA PRO A 164 -20.66 22.12 0.07
C PRO A 164 -21.99 22.11 0.82
N ARG A 165 -22.01 21.51 2.01
CA ARG A 165 -23.23 21.41 2.83
C ARG A 165 -23.23 22.45 3.92
N LEU A 166 -24.38 23.09 4.08
CA LEU A 166 -24.66 23.90 5.26
C LEU A 166 -25.00 22.98 6.42
N LYS A 167 -24.74 23.45 7.64
CA LYS A 167 -25.17 22.74 8.85
C LYS A 167 -26.70 22.73 8.90
N LEU A 168 -27.28 21.56 9.14
CA LEU A 168 -28.71 21.39 9.29
C LEU A 168 -29.10 21.78 10.72
N GLU A 169 -29.70 22.95 10.85
CA GLU A 169 -30.16 23.52 12.12
C GLU A 169 -31.65 23.83 12.01
N VAL A 170 -32.46 23.11 12.77
CA VAL A 170 -33.93 23.15 12.68
C VAL A 170 -34.56 23.33 14.07
N PRO A 171 -35.80 23.85 14.18
CA PRO A 171 -36.48 23.94 15.47
C PRO A 171 -36.80 22.57 16.07
N ALA A 172 -37.40 21.67 15.30
CA ALA A 172 -37.66 20.29 15.70
C ALA A 172 -37.22 19.28 14.62
N ILE A 173 -36.96 18.04 15.01
CA ILE A 173 -36.61 16.96 14.07
C ILE A 173 -37.73 16.69 13.05
N SER A 174 -38.99 16.93 13.44
CA SER A 174 -40.16 16.79 12.57
C SER A 174 -40.21 17.81 11.43
N ASP A 175 -39.44 18.91 11.53
CA ASP A 175 -39.37 19.94 10.49
C ASP A 175 -38.37 19.57 9.36
N VAL A 176 -37.62 18.47 9.52
CA VAL A 176 -36.67 17.97 8.51
C VAL A 176 -37.40 17.08 7.51
N ASP A 177 -37.21 17.36 6.22
CA ASP A 177 -37.56 16.42 5.17
C ASP A 177 -36.53 15.27 5.13
N LEU A 178 -36.79 14.24 5.95
CA LEU A 178 -35.87 13.11 6.14
C LEU A 178 -35.66 12.35 4.83
N GLU A 179 -36.68 12.20 3.98
CA GLU A 179 -36.54 11.46 2.72
C GLU A 179 -35.60 12.19 1.74
N ALA A 180 -35.74 13.51 1.63
CA ALA A 180 -34.86 14.32 0.79
C ALA A 180 -33.42 14.35 1.31
N GLU A 181 -33.23 14.47 2.62
CA GLU A 181 -31.89 14.49 3.23
C GLU A 181 -31.18 13.13 3.11
N VAL A 182 -31.90 12.01 3.28
CA VAL A 182 -31.34 10.66 3.11
C VAL A 182 -30.88 10.41 1.67
N LEU A 183 -31.62 10.91 0.67
CA LEU A 183 -31.23 10.77 -0.74
C LEU A 183 -29.93 11.53 -1.07
N ASN A 184 -29.63 12.57 -0.30
CA ASN A 184 -28.42 13.35 -0.42
C ASN A 184 -27.35 12.92 0.58
N ALA A 185 -27.62 12.10 1.60
CA ALA A 185 -26.63 11.65 2.57
C ALA A 185 -25.68 10.59 1.96
N TYR A 186 -24.37 10.85 1.99
CA TYR A 186 -23.31 9.89 1.61
C TYR A 186 -22.44 9.45 2.80
N THR A 187 -22.51 10.23 3.89
CA THR A 187 -21.94 9.98 5.21
C THR A 187 -22.98 10.34 6.25
N VAL A 188 -22.77 9.94 7.50
CA VAL A 188 -23.62 10.33 8.63
C VAL A 188 -23.72 11.86 8.69
N THR A 189 -24.94 12.37 8.67
CA THR A 189 -25.24 13.81 8.64
C THR A 189 -25.87 14.24 9.96
N SER A 190 -25.21 15.16 10.67
CA SER A 190 -25.71 15.67 11.96
C SER A 190 -26.76 16.76 11.78
N VAL A 191 -27.85 16.65 12.52
CA VAL A 191 -28.94 17.63 12.61
C VAL A 191 -28.96 18.18 14.03
N TYR A 192 -28.99 19.51 14.15
CA TYR A 192 -29.05 20.21 15.42
C TYR A 192 -30.43 20.82 15.63
N THR A 193 -31.09 20.47 16.74
CA THR A 193 -32.37 21.09 17.09
C THR A 193 -32.17 22.33 17.98
N GLN A 194 -33.04 23.32 17.80
CA GLN A 194 -33.02 24.55 18.59
C GLN A 194 -34.05 24.47 19.72
N GLU A 195 -33.61 24.60 20.96
CA GLU A 195 -34.55 24.81 22.07
C GLU A 195 -34.99 26.27 22.15
N LEU A 196 -36.30 26.48 22.29
CA LEU A 196 -36.86 27.79 22.65
C LEU A 196 -36.50 28.11 24.09
N LYS A 197 -35.77 29.21 24.32
CA LYS A 197 -35.72 29.82 25.65
C LYS A 197 -37.10 30.36 26.03
N THR A 198 -37.36 30.45 27.34
CA THR A 198 -38.55 31.07 27.94
C THR A 198 -38.79 32.53 27.50
N ASP A 199 -37.79 33.18 26.91
CA ASP A 199 -37.85 34.58 26.44
C ASP A 199 -38.10 34.71 24.91
N GLY A 200 -38.43 33.62 24.21
CA GLY A 200 -38.82 33.67 22.79
C GLY A 200 -37.69 33.86 21.77
N THR A 201 -36.43 33.77 22.20
CA THR A 201 -35.24 33.80 21.33
C THR A 201 -34.76 32.39 21.01
N PHE A 202 -34.52 32.10 19.72
CA PHE A 202 -33.94 30.86 19.24
C PHE A 202 -32.42 30.89 19.41
N MET A 203 -31.82 29.84 20.01
CA MET A 203 -30.37 29.71 20.11
C MET A 203 -29.89 28.58 19.19
N VAL A 204 -28.97 28.92 18.28
CA VAL A 204 -28.20 27.98 17.49
C VAL A 204 -26.79 27.91 18.07
N VAL A 205 -26.32 26.72 18.45
CA VAL A 205 -25.05 26.54 19.16
C VAL A 205 -24.14 25.60 18.39
N SER A 206 -23.04 26.13 17.85
CA SER A 206 -21.97 25.33 17.24
C SER A 206 -20.76 25.22 18.18
N ILE A 207 -20.26 24.00 18.42
CA ILE A 207 -19.19 23.73 19.39
C ILE A 207 -17.81 24.21 18.87
N ARG A 208 -17.17 25.11 19.63
CA ARG A 208 -15.78 24.96 20.13
C ARG A 208 -15.65 25.59 21.54
N ILE A 209 -15.48 24.71 22.53
CA ILE A 209 -14.91 24.93 23.89
C ILE A 209 -15.85 25.54 24.97
N GLN A 210 -16.28 24.64 25.87
CA GLN A 210 -16.64 24.78 27.30
C GLN A 210 -17.94 25.49 27.74
N LEU A 211 -18.71 24.72 28.55
CA LEU A 211 -19.78 25.03 29.53
C LEU A 211 -21.25 25.15 29.07
N THR A 212 -21.96 24.05 29.36
CA THR A 212 -23.40 23.86 29.64
C THR A 212 -24.39 24.01 28.47
N VAL A 213 -24.90 22.85 28.02
CA VAL A 213 -25.75 22.63 26.82
C VAL A 213 -27.18 22.30 27.25
N VAL A 214 -28.18 22.80 26.52
CA VAL A 214 -29.53 22.22 26.47
C VAL A 214 -30.00 22.29 25.01
N GLY A 215 -30.07 21.13 24.33
CA GLY A 215 -30.41 20.96 22.91
C GLY A 215 -29.98 19.56 22.41
N PHE A 216 -30.76 18.95 21.50
CA PHE A 216 -30.53 17.56 21.04
C PHE A 216 -29.82 17.53 19.67
N GLN A 217 -28.86 16.62 19.52
CA GLN A 217 -28.18 16.34 18.25
C GLN A 217 -28.67 14.98 17.73
N TYR A 218 -29.13 14.96 16.48
CA TYR A 218 -29.61 13.76 15.78
C TYR A 218 -28.69 13.41 14.61
N HIS A 219 -28.69 12.14 14.19
CA HIS A 219 -27.84 11.66 13.11
C HIS A 219 -28.65 10.94 12.02
N ILE A 220 -28.60 11.48 10.81
CA ILE A 220 -29.17 10.85 9.61
C ILE A 220 -28.14 9.92 9.02
N LEU A 221 -28.48 8.63 8.96
CA LEU A 221 -27.68 7.57 8.36
C LEU A 221 -27.98 7.46 6.87
N PRO A 222 -26.95 7.41 6.01
CA PRO A 222 -27.17 7.22 4.58
C PRO A 222 -27.73 5.82 4.28
N LYS A 223 -28.51 5.71 3.20
CA LYS A 223 -28.95 4.41 2.69
C LYS A 223 -27.76 3.66 2.09
N SER A 224 -27.81 2.32 2.12
CA SER A 224 -26.80 1.42 1.55
C SER A 224 -26.18 1.87 0.22
N GLY A 225 -27.02 2.14 -0.79
CA GLY A 225 -26.57 2.53 -2.12
C GLY A 225 -25.88 3.89 -2.23
N PHE A 226 -25.94 4.71 -1.18
CA PHE A 226 -25.29 6.03 -1.13
C PHE A 226 -24.13 6.09 -0.12
N SER A 227 -24.09 5.17 0.85
CA SER A 227 -23.07 5.15 1.90
C SER A 227 -21.67 4.87 1.33
N LEU A 228 -20.74 5.81 1.51
CA LEU A 228 -19.34 5.62 1.14
C LEU A 228 -18.63 4.55 1.98
N LYS A 229 -19.04 4.32 3.24
CA LYS A 229 -18.44 3.28 4.09
C LYS A 229 -18.86 1.87 3.65
N VAL A 230 -20.14 1.65 3.38
CA VAL A 230 -20.62 0.42 2.75
C VAL A 230 -19.84 0.13 1.46
N MET A 231 -19.63 1.12 0.60
CA MET A 231 -18.83 0.94 -0.63
C MET A 231 -17.37 0.50 -0.38
N GLN A 232 -16.77 0.82 0.77
CA GLN A 232 -15.44 0.33 1.14
C GLN A 232 -15.43 -1.19 1.39
N GLU A 233 -16.54 -1.77 1.85
CA GLU A 233 -16.69 -3.19 2.20
C GLU A 233 -17.26 -4.05 1.05
N ILE A 234 -17.95 -3.45 0.06
CA ILE A 234 -18.44 -4.18 -1.12
C ILE A 234 -17.32 -4.91 -1.90
N PRO A 235 -16.14 -4.31 -2.17
CA PRO A 235 -15.04 -4.95 -2.89
C PRO A 235 -14.63 -6.31 -2.30
N ILE A 236 -14.51 -6.42 -0.97
CA ILE A 236 -14.10 -7.68 -0.32
C ILE A 236 -15.19 -8.75 -0.42
N LEU A 237 -16.47 -8.35 -0.37
CA LEU A 237 -17.59 -9.26 -0.56
C LEU A 237 -17.66 -9.78 -2.01
N VAL A 238 -17.47 -8.92 -3.01
CA VAL A 238 -17.41 -9.33 -4.42
C VAL A 238 -16.24 -10.30 -4.68
N VAL A 239 -15.06 -10.05 -4.09
CA VAL A 239 -13.93 -11.00 -4.15
C VAL A 239 -14.33 -12.37 -3.59
N LEU A 240 -15.00 -12.41 -2.44
CA LEU A 240 -15.44 -13.66 -1.84
C LEU A 240 -16.43 -14.40 -2.76
N MET A 241 -17.42 -13.69 -3.30
CA MET A 241 -18.38 -14.29 -4.24
C MET A 241 -17.66 -14.85 -5.47
N TYR A 242 -16.65 -14.15 -5.98
CA TYR A 242 -15.84 -14.62 -7.11
C TYR A 242 -15.02 -15.86 -6.77
N GLN A 243 -14.43 -15.92 -5.58
CA GLN A 243 -13.68 -17.09 -5.11
C GLN A 243 -14.56 -18.34 -4.98
N LEU A 244 -15.83 -18.18 -4.60
CA LEU A 244 -16.77 -19.29 -4.40
C LEU A 244 -17.47 -19.70 -5.69
N PHE A 245 -17.86 -18.74 -6.55
CA PHE A 245 -18.80 -18.97 -7.65
C PHE A 245 -18.28 -18.50 -9.01
N LYS A 246 -16.95 -18.51 -9.22
CA LYS A 246 -16.24 -18.02 -10.41
C LYS A 246 -16.97 -18.23 -11.75
N GLN A 247 -17.46 -19.45 -12.02
CA GLN A 247 -18.12 -19.77 -13.31
C GLN A 247 -19.43 -19.02 -13.53
N HIS A 248 -20.19 -18.74 -12.47
CA HIS A 248 -21.49 -18.10 -12.55
C HIS A 248 -21.37 -16.58 -12.67
N ILE A 249 -20.36 -15.98 -12.04
CA ILE A 249 -20.26 -14.51 -11.91
C ILE A 249 -19.15 -13.88 -12.77
N HIS A 250 -18.54 -14.65 -13.68
CA HIS A 250 -17.45 -14.18 -14.51
C HIS A 250 -17.85 -12.98 -15.38
N GLN A 251 -19.05 -13.03 -15.96
CA GLN A 251 -19.57 -11.95 -16.79
C GLN A 251 -19.90 -10.70 -15.96
N ASP A 252 -20.50 -10.86 -14.78
CA ASP A 252 -20.84 -9.73 -13.91
C ASP A 252 -19.58 -8.94 -13.49
N VAL A 253 -18.51 -9.65 -13.13
CA VAL A 253 -17.23 -9.02 -12.80
C VAL A 253 -16.58 -8.35 -14.01
N SER A 254 -16.73 -8.93 -15.21
CA SER A 254 -16.28 -8.28 -16.45
C SER A 254 -16.97 -6.93 -16.65
N ASP A 255 -18.28 -6.86 -16.40
CA ASP A 255 -19.07 -5.64 -16.55
C ASP A 255 -18.71 -4.56 -15.50
N PHE A 256 -18.14 -4.95 -14.35
CA PHE A 256 -17.70 -4.00 -13.32
C PHE A 256 -16.42 -3.26 -13.69
N ILE A 257 -15.53 -3.84 -14.51
CA ILE A 257 -14.22 -3.26 -14.78
C ILE A 257 -14.33 -1.84 -15.36
N PRO A 258 -15.14 -1.57 -16.41
CA PRO A 258 -15.30 -0.21 -16.92
C PRO A 258 -15.86 0.77 -15.87
N LEU A 259 -16.85 0.35 -15.07
CA LEU A 259 -17.45 1.19 -14.03
C LEU A 259 -16.43 1.58 -12.95
N ILE A 260 -15.55 0.65 -12.59
CA ILE A 260 -14.46 0.88 -11.63
C ILE A 260 -13.45 1.87 -12.20
N MET A 261 -13.10 1.75 -13.49
CA MET A 261 -12.18 2.68 -14.15
C MET A 261 -12.72 4.10 -14.14
N ASP A 262 -14.02 4.27 -14.41
CA ASP A 262 -14.69 5.57 -14.30
C ASP A 262 -14.67 6.07 -12.85
N PHE A 263 -15.05 5.23 -11.89
CA PHE A 263 -15.10 5.59 -10.46
C PHE A 263 -13.76 6.05 -9.89
N ILE A 264 -12.65 5.36 -10.19
CA ILE A 264 -11.30 5.71 -9.71
C ILE A 264 -10.85 7.09 -10.25
N ASN A 265 -11.38 7.52 -11.40
CA ASN A 265 -11.04 8.81 -12.00
C ASN A 265 -11.93 9.97 -11.54
N LEU A 266 -13.00 9.70 -10.80
CA LEU A 266 -13.83 10.74 -10.22
C LEU A 266 -13.04 11.51 -9.16
N LYS A 267 -13.17 12.84 -9.19
CA LYS A 267 -12.57 13.75 -8.21
C LYS A 267 -13.42 15.00 -8.06
N PRO A 268 -13.39 15.65 -6.88
CA PRO A 268 -14.00 16.96 -6.71
C PRO A 268 -13.33 17.99 -7.61
N THR A 269 -14.12 18.95 -8.06
CA THR A 269 -13.62 20.11 -8.82
C THR A 269 -12.78 21.02 -7.91
N GLU A 270 -11.85 21.76 -8.51
CA GLU A 270 -10.98 22.68 -7.76
C GLU A 270 -11.76 23.83 -7.12
N GLU A 271 -12.94 24.19 -7.64
CA GLU A 271 -13.85 25.17 -7.04
C GLU A 271 -14.51 24.61 -5.77
N GLN A 272 -14.98 23.36 -5.80
CA GLN A 272 -15.55 22.69 -4.63
C GLN A 272 -14.54 22.56 -3.49
N LYS A 273 -13.30 22.17 -3.80
CA LYS A 273 -12.22 22.03 -2.81
C LYS A 273 -11.87 23.34 -2.11
N LYS A 274 -12.00 24.48 -2.79
CA LYS A 274 -11.69 25.81 -2.23
C LYS A 274 -12.81 26.38 -1.36
N ASN A 275 -14.00 25.77 -1.39
CA ASN A 275 -15.13 26.24 -0.60
C ASN A 275 -14.87 25.99 0.90
N ALA A 276 -15.16 26.98 1.74
CA ALA A 276 -15.01 26.87 3.19
C ALA A 276 -15.88 25.76 3.80
N ASN A 277 -17.00 25.42 3.14
CA ASN A 277 -17.94 24.37 3.57
C ASN A 277 -17.65 23.01 2.89
N PHE A 278 -16.45 22.82 2.32
CA PHE A 278 -16.05 21.53 1.77
C PHE A 278 -15.95 20.48 2.89
N CYS A 279 -16.74 19.42 2.81
CA CYS A 279 -16.74 18.36 3.80
C CYS A 279 -15.54 17.43 3.58
N GLN A 280 -14.46 17.67 4.32
CA GLN A 280 -13.23 16.88 4.25
C GLN A 280 -13.48 15.39 4.60
N GLU A 281 -14.44 15.11 5.49
CA GLU A 281 -14.78 13.73 5.90
C GLU A 281 -15.36 12.92 4.74
N VAL A 282 -16.33 13.49 4.01
CA VAL A 282 -16.90 12.88 2.79
C VAL A 282 -15.80 12.60 1.76
N PHE A 283 -14.87 13.54 1.58
CA PHE A 283 -13.75 13.35 0.65
C PHE A 283 -12.79 12.23 1.09
N ILE A 284 -12.51 12.12 2.39
CA ILE A 284 -11.68 11.03 2.94
C ILE A 284 -12.36 9.68 2.72
N ASP A 285 -13.64 9.55 3.06
CA ASP A 285 -14.39 8.30 2.90
C ASP A 285 -14.55 7.91 1.42
N PHE A 286 -14.72 8.89 0.53
CA PHE A 286 -14.77 8.67 -0.91
C PHE A 286 -13.44 8.14 -1.45
N MET A 287 -12.32 8.76 -1.07
CA MET A 287 -10.98 8.29 -1.46
C MET A 287 -10.68 6.91 -0.89
N ALA A 288 -11.10 6.62 0.35
CA ALA A 288 -10.95 5.30 0.94
C ALA A 288 -11.74 4.24 0.14
N ALA A 289 -12.97 4.55 -0.29
CA ALA A 289 -13.74 3.68 -1.18
C ALA A 289 -13.00 3.43 -2.50
N GLN A 290 -12.46 4.47 -3.15
CA GLN A 290 -11.68 4.32 -4.39
C GLN A 290 -10.44 3.42 -4.20
N VAL A 291 -9.71 3.55 -3.09
CA VAL A 291 -8.53 2.71 -2.80
C VAL A 291 -8.92 1.25 -2.55
N LYS A 292 -10.05 1.00 -1.88
CA LYS A 292 -10.59 -0.36 -1.69
C LYS A 292 -11.05 -0.97 -3.01
N THR A 293 -11.71 -0.19 -3.87
CA THR A 293 -12.10 -0.64 -5.22
C THR A 293 -10.87 -0.91 -6.10
N LEU A 294 -9.82 -0.08 -6.00
CA LEU A 294 -8.53 -0.33 -6.66
C LEU A 294 -7.90 -1.66 -6.20
N SER A 295 -8.02 -1.99 -4.91
CA SER A 295 -7.56 -3.26 -4.35
C SER A 295 -8.32 -4.46 -4.93
N PHE A 296 -9.62 -4.32 -5.19
CA PHE A 296 -10.38 -5.34 -5.93
C PHE A 296 -9.91 -5.46 -7.38
N LEU A 297 -9.69 -4.35 -8.08
CA LEU A 297 -9.14 -4.39 -9.43
C LEU A 297 -7.79 -5.11 -9.47
N ALA A 298 -6.92 -4.85 -8.49
CA ALA A 298 -5.62 -5.49 -8.34
C ALA A 298 -5.71 -7.03 -8.18
N TYR A 299 -6.78 -7.53 -7.56
CA TYR A 299 -7.04 -8.97 -7.43
C TYR A 299 -7.44 -9.60 -8.76
N VAL A 300 -8.30 -8.95 -9.55
CA VAL A 300 -8.86 -9.51 -10.79
C VAL A 300 -7.98 -9.24 -12.03
N ILE A 301 -6.96 -8.38 -11.92
CA ILE A 301 -6.17 -7.89 -13.06
C ILE A 301 -5.52 -8.99 -13.90
N LYS A 302 -5.03 -10.05 -13.25
CA LYS A 302 -4.38 -11.17 -13.94
C LYS A 302 -5.37 -12.07 -14.68
N ILE A 303 -6.66 -11.97 -14.36
CA ILE A 303 -7.73 -12.79 -14.92
C ILE A 303 -8.32 -12.10 -16.15
N TYR A 304 -8.57 -10.79 -16.07
CA TYR A 304 -9.19 -10.00 -17.14
C TYR A 304 -8.17 -9.09 -17.84
N GLN A 305 -7.02 -9.66 -18.24
CA GLN A 305 -5.88 -8.90 -18.76
C GLN A 305 -6.27 -8.03 -19.96
N ASP A 306 -6.91 -8.61 -20.97
CA ASP A 306 -7.29 -7.92 -22.21
C ASP A 306 -8.22 -6.73 -21.95
N LEU A 307 -9.21 -6.91 -21.07
CA LEU A 307 -10.19 -5.87 -20.74
C LEU A 307 -9.56 -4.74 -19.92
N VAL A 308 -8.68 -5.07 -18.97
CA VAL A 308 -7.96 -4.04 -18.20
C VAL A 308 -6.96 -3.30 -19.08
N GLU A 309 -6.32 -3.98 -20.03
CA GLU A 309 -5.41 -3.35 -20.98
C GLU A 309 -6.12 -2.29 -21.84
N LEU A 310 -7.36 -2.56 -22.28
CA LEU A 310 -8.19 -1.61 -23.02
C LEU A 310 -8.40 -0.29 -22.26
N HIS A 311 -8.54 -0.35 -20.93
CA HIS A 311 -8.73 0.81 -20.06
C HIS A 311 -7.45 1.27 -19.33
N SER A 312 -6.28 0.76 -19.73
CA SER A 312 -5.01 0.99 -19.02
C SER A 312 -4.61 2.46 -18.85
N VAL A 313 -4.94 3.32 -19.81
CA VAL A 313 -4.67 4.77 -19.70
C VAL A 313 -5.50 5.40 -18.58
N SER A 314 -6.79 5.06 -18.51
CA SER A 314 -7.69 5.50 -17.44
C SER A 314 -7.24 5.00 -16.08
N LEU A 315 -6.75 3.75 -16.01
CA LEU A 315 -6.19 3.17 -14.78
C LEU A 315 -4.97 3.97 -14.27
N VAL A 316 -4.01 4.26 -15.15
CA VAL A 316 -2.80 5.01 -14.77
C VAL A 316 -3.17 6.41 -14.30
N GLN A 317 -4.05 7.10 -15.02
CA GLN A 317 -4.54 8.43 -14.63
C GLN A 317 -5.26 8.39 -13.28
N GLY A 318 -6.10 7.39 -13.05
CA GLY A 318 -6.81 7.18 -11.80
C GLY A 318 -5.87 6.94 -10.62
N MET A 319 -4.86 6.08 -10.80
CA MET A 319 -3.83 5.83 -9.78
C MET A 319 -3.03 7.10 -9.45
N MET A 320 -2.69 7.92 -10.46
CA MET A 320 -2.01 9.20 -10.22
C MET A 320 -2.92 10.20 -9.50
N ASN A 321 -4.19 10.30 -9.89
CA ASN A 321 -5.17 11.16 -9.20
C ASN A 321 -5.29 10.77 -7.72
N LEU A 322 -5.37 9.47 -7.41
CA LEU A 322 -5.43 8.99 -6.04
C LEU A 322 -4.16 9.34 -5.26
N LEU A 323 -2.98 9.16 -5.85
CA LEU A 323 -1.71 9.43 -5.19
C LEU A 323 -1.51 10.93 -4.88
N VAL A 324 -1.84 11.80 -5.85
CA VAL A 324 -1.70 13.26 -5.74
C VAL A 324 -2.72 13.84 -4.75
N ASN A 325 -3.96 13.39 -4.77
CA ASN A 325 -5.04 13.94 -3.94
C ASN A 325 -5.17 13.24 -2.56
N CYS A 326 -4.36 12.21 -2.27
CA CYS A 326 -4.40 11.49 -1.00
C CYS A 326 -4.08 12.43 0.19
N PRO A 327 -5.04 12.68 1.11
CA PRO A 327 -4.84 13.54 2.26
C PRO A 327 -3.70 13.09 3.16
N PRO A 328 -2.83 14.01 3.62
CA PRO A 328 -1.70 13.66 4.49
C PRO A 328 -2.12 13.24 5.90
N SER A 329 -3.38 13.45 6.30
CA SER A 329 -3.91 13.08 7.61
C SER A 329 -4.18 11.57 7.75
N VAL A 330 -4.41 10.85 6.65
CA VAL A 330 -4.85 9.44 6.68
C VAL A 330 -3.73 8.52 6.22
N THR A 331 -2.92 8.08 7.17
CA THR A 331 -1.71 7.28 6.89
C THR A 331 -2.00 5.92 6.27
N ASN A 332 -3.06 5.24 6.73
CA ASN A 332 -3.38 3.88 6.29
C ASN A 332 -3.84 3.82 4.82
N MET A 333 -4.51 4.85 4.32
CA MET A 333 -5.04 4.87 2.95
C MET A 333 -3.92 4.79 1.90
N ARG A 334 -2.82 5.53 2.11
CA ARG A 334 -1.68 5.49 1.20
C ARG A 334 -0.95 4.15 1.25
N LYS A 335 -0.88 3.51 2.43
CA LYS A 335 -0.35 2.15 2.58
C LYS A 335 -1.19 1.13 1.79
N GLU A 336 -2.51 1.17 1.91
CA GLU A 336 -3.42 0.31 1.16
C GLU A 336 -3.31 0.53 -0.35
N PHE A 337 -3.20 1.79 -0.78
CA PHE A 337 -2.91 2.14 -2.17
C PHE A 337 -1.65 1.45 -2.69
N PHE A 338 -0.53 1.52 -1.97
CA PHE A 338 0.71 0.88 -2.43
C PHE A 338 0.64 -0.66 -2.46
N ILE A 339 -0.13 -1.27 -1.56
CA ILE A 339 -0.40 -2.71 -1.60
C ILE A 339 -1.12 -3.06 -2.92
N ALA A 340 -2.18 -2.32 -3.27
CA ALA A 340 -2.90 -2.52 -4.53
C ALA A 340 -2.00 -2.22 -5.75
N ALA A 341 -1.28 -1.09 -5.72
CA ALA A 341 -0.39 -0.67 -6.80
C ALA A 341 0.68 -1.72 -7.10
N ARG A 342 1.29 -2.33 -6.08
CA ARG A 342 2.29 -3.39 -6.28
C ARG A 342 1.74 -4.59 -7.07
N HIS A 343 0.51 -4.99 -6.79
CA HIS A 343 -0.15 -6.07 -7.52
C HIS A 343 -0.51 -5.65 -8.95
N ILE A 344 -1.00 -4.43 -9.16
CA ILE A 344 -1.29 -3.88 -10.50
C ILE A 344 -0.02 -3.81 -11.34
N LEU A 345 1.06 -3.25 -10.79
CA LEU A 345 2.37 -3.13 -11.44
C LEU A 345 3.05 -4.49 -11.66
N SER A 346 2.52 -5.57 -11.09
CA SER A 346 2.98 -6.93 -11.39
C SER A 346 2.49 -7.44 -12.76
N ALA A 347 1.42 -6.87 -13.33
CA ALA A 347 0.93 -7.19 -14.68
C ALA A 347 1.85 -6.56 -15.75
N GLN A 348 2.31 -7.35 -16.73
CA GLN A 348 3.40 -6.93 -17.62
C GLN A 348 2.93 -5.90 -18.66
N GLU A 349 1.69 -6.02 -19.10
CA GLU A 349 1.02 -5.30 -20.18
C GLU A 349 0.77 -3.83 -19.80
N ILE A 350 0.58 -3.58 -18.50
CA ILE A 350 0.24 -2.24 -17.97
C ILE A 350 1.50 -1.42 -17.68
N ARG A 351 2.62 -2.05 -17.30
CA ARG A 351 3.87 -1.36 -16.92
C ARG A 351 4.34 -0.30 -17.93
N PRO A 352 4.34 -0.54 -19.26
CA PRO A 352 4.81 0.45 -20.23
C PRO A 352 3.98 1.74 -20.21
N LYS A 353 2.70 1.68 -19.83
CA LYS A 353 1.81 2.86 -19.77
C LYS A 353 2.22 3.84 -18.67
N PHE A 354 2.89 3.36 -17.61
CA PHE A 354 3.41 4.21 -16.54
C PHE A 354 4.61 5.07 -16.96
N LEU A 355 5.20 4.85 -18.15
CA LEU A 355 6.36 5.63 -18.61
C LEU A 355 6.07 7.14 -18.70
N GLN A 356 4.83 7.52 -19.00
CA GLN A 356 4.41 8.91 -19.12
C GLN A 356 4.38 9.62 -17.77
N VAL A 357 3.99 8.91 -16.70
CA VAL A 357 3.81 9.45 -15.34
C VAL A 357 4.99 9.13 -14.41
N LEU A 358 5.98 8.38 -14.88
CA LEU A 358 7.15 7.96 -14.09
C LEU A 358 7.88 9.16 -13.46
N ASP A 359 7.89 10.28 -14.18
CA ASP A 359 8.49 11.52 -13.75
C ASP A 359 7.79 12.12 -12.52
N GLU A 360 6.48 11.96 -12.41
CA GLU A 360 5.74 12.38 -11.22
C GLU A 360 5.93 11.37 -10.08
N LEU A 361 5.98 10.06 -10.39
CA LEU A 361 6.21 9.00 -9.41
C LEU A 361 7.59 9.07 -8.76
N MET A 362 8.61 9.55 -9.47
CA MET A 362 9.95 9.77 -8.92
C MET A 362 10.05 11.04 -8.05
N ASN A 363 8.98 11.84 -7.93
CA ASN A 363 8.93 12.94 -6.97
C ASN A 363 8.52 12.42 -5.59
N GLU A 364 9.41 12.56 -4.60
CA GLU A 364 9.20 12.10 -3.22
C GLU A 364 7.96 12.72 -2.57
N GLU A 365 7.67 13.99 -2.86
CA GLU A 365 6.52 14.71 -2.31
C GLU A 365 5.19 14.13 -2.82
N ILE A 366 5.14 13.71 -4.08
CA ILE A 366 3.95 13.08 -4.66
C ILE A 366 3.84 11.64 -4.19
N LEU A 367 4.95 10.88 -4.24
CA LEU A 367 5.00 9.46 -3.95
C LEU A 367 4.62 9.15 -2.49
N ILE A 368 5.23 9.85 -1.53
CA ILE A 368 5.06 9.55 -0.10
C ILE A 368 4.14 10.57 0.58
N GLY A 369 4.10 11.82 0.10
CA GLY A 369 3.35 12.90 0.73
C GLY A 369 4.15 13.65 1.80
N GLN A 370 3.55 14.72 2.31
CA GLN A 370 4.18 15.65 3.27
C GLN A 370 4.04 15.22 4.75
N GLY A 371 3.33 14.12 5.04
CA GLY A 371 3.08 13.67 6.41
C GLY A 371 4.31 13.01 7.06
N TYR A 372 4.79 13.56 8.18
CA TYR A 372 6.00 13.07 8.86
C TYR A 372 5.92 11.59 9.28
N THR A 373 4.84 11.19 9.98
CA THR A 373 4.64 9.80 10.43
C THR A 373 4.49 8.82 9.27
N ILE A 374 3.86 9.26 8.16
CA ILE A 374 3.72 8.46 6.94
C ILE A 374 5.09 8.21 6.32
N ARG A 375 5.92 9.25 6.27
CA ARG A 375 7.21 9.21 5.61
C ARG A 375 8.11 8.13 6.20
N ASP A 376 8.10 7.95 7.51
CA ASP A 376 8.98 6.96 8.12
C ASP A 376 8.52 5.51 7.84
N ALA A 377 7.22 5.23 8.00
CA ALA A 377 6.68 3.89 7.82
C ALA A 377 6.54 3.45 6.34
N LEU A 378 6.25 4.39 5.43
CA LEU A 378 5.84 4.06 4.06
C LEU A 378 7.00 4.05 3.05
N ARG A 379 8.09 4.79 3.32
CA ARG A 379 9.26 4.90 2.44
C ARG A 379 9.75 3.55 1.91
N PRO A 380 9.95 2.50 2.73
CA PRO A 380 10.41 1.20 2.23
C PRO A 380 9.47 0.57 1.19
N LEU A 381 8.16 0.64 1.43
CA LEU A 381 7.15 0.07 0.52
C LEU A 381 7.04 0.87 -0.79
N ALA A 382 7.04 2.20 -0.69
CA ALA A 382 6.96 3.08 -1.84
C ALA A 382 8.19 2.94 -2.75
N TYR A 383 9.40 3.00 -2.17
CA TYR A 383 10.64 2.90 -2.94
C TYR A 383 10.85 1.52 -3.56
N SER A 384 10.50 0.43 -2.85
CA SER A 384 10.56 -0.92 -3.43
C SER A 384 9.59 -1.09 -4.60
N THR A 385 8.36 -0.58 -4.47
CA THR A 385 7.36 -0.65 -5.54
C THR A 385 7.78 0.16 -6.78
N LEU A 386 8.31 1.37 -6.58
CA LEU A 386 8.83 2.19 -7.69
C LEU A 386 10.07 1.57 -8.33
N ALA A 387 10.92 0.93 -7.53
CA ALA A 387 12.13 0.28 -8.03
C ALA A 387 11.81 -0.93 -8.88
N ASP A 388 10.85 -1.75 -8.44
CA ASP A 388 10.33 -2.86 -9.22
C ASP A 388 9.80 -2.35 -10.57
N LEU A 389 8.97 -1.30 -10.59
CA LEU A 389 8.48 -0.70 -11.84
C LEU A 389 9.65 -0.25 -12.73
N THR A 390 10.55 0.57 -12.20
CA THR A 390 11.72 1.14 -12.91
C THR A 390 12.60 0.03 -13.48
N HIS A 391 12.84 -1.04 -12.72
CA HIS A 391 13.59 -2.19 -13.18
C HIS A 391 12.92 -2.85 -14.38
N HIS A 392 11.61 -3.09 -14.33
CA HIS A 392 10.91 -3.79 -15.42
C HIS A 392 10.81 -2.96 -16.70
N ILE A 393 10.70 -1.63 -16.60
CA ILE A 393 10.61 -0.74 -17.78
C ILE A 393 11.98 -0.19 -18.22
N ARG A 394 13.09 -0.59 -17.59
CA ARG A 394 14.43 -0.03 -17.82
C ARG A 394 14.83 0.06 -19.29
N SER A 395 14.44 -0.92 -20.10
CA SER A 395 14.78 -1.00 -21.52
C SER A 395 14.15 0.13 -22.35
N SER A 396 13.03 0.72 -21.91
CA SER A 396 12.31 1.79 -22.60
C SER A 396 12.53 3.20 -22.00
N LEU A 397 13.25 3.33 -20.87
CA LEU A 397 13.49 4.63 -20.22
C LEU A 397 14.37 5.54 -21.06
N SER A 398 14.09 6.83 -21.24
CA SER A 398 15.07 7.75 -21.87
C SER A 398 16.29 8.00 -20.97
N LEU A 399 17.40 8.53 -21.53
CA LEU A 399 18.58 8.90 -20.73
C LEU A 399 18.23 9.92 -19.62
N SER A 400 17.31 10.85 -19.90
CA SER A 400 16.83 11.80 -18.90
C SER A 400 16.09 11.12 -17.74
N LYS A 401 15.25 10.12 -18.03
CA LYS A 401 14.55 9.34 -17.00
C LYS A 401 15.52 8.45 -16.20
N ILE A 402 16.54 7.90 -16.86
CA ILE A 402 17.61 7.16 -16.18
C ILE A 402 18.41 8.07 -15.24
N ALA A 403 18.78 9.27 -15.70
CA ALA A 403 19.49 10.26 -14.88
C ALA A 403 18.73 10.60 -13.60
N ARG A 404 17.43 10.84 -13.73
CA ARG A 404 16.54 11.08 -12.59
C ARG A 404 16.40 9.88 -11.67
N ALA A 405 16.30 8.66 -12.21
CA ALA A 405 16.29 7.45 -11.41
C ALA A 405 17.58 7.31 -10.60
N ILE A 406 18.74 7.57 -11.22
CA ILE A 406 20.05 7.53 -10.54
C ILE A 406 20.10 8.56 -9.40
N ASP A 407 19.55 9.77 -9.58
CA ASP A 407 19.48 10.76 -8.51
C ASP A 407 18.63 10.28 -7.31
N VAL A 408 17.40 9.80 -7.57
CA VAL A 408 16.49 9.33 -6.52
C VAL A 408 17.06 8.12 -5.78
N TYR A 409 17.50 7.08 -6.51
CA TYR A 409 18.05 5.88 -5.89
C TYR A 409 19.44 6.10 -5.32
N GLY A 410 20.19 7.08 -5.83
CA GLY A 410 21.45 7.54 -5.25
C GLY A 410 21.22 8.15 -3.87
N ARG A 411 20.23 9.04 -3.73
CA ARG A 411 19.81 9.58 -2.42
C ARG A 411 19.36 8.47 -1.46
N ASN A 412 18.53 7.54 -1.94
CA ASN A 412 18.06 6.41 -1.12
C ASN A 412 19.20 5.47 -0.67
N MET A 413 20.24 5.28 -1.49
CA MET A 413 21.42 4.49 -1.13
C MET A 413 22.23 5.12 0.01
N HIS A 414 22.24 6.45 0.09
CA HIS A 414 22.97 7.23 1.10
C HIS A 414 22.14 7.57 2.34
N ASP A 415 20.82 7.38 2.30
CA ASP A 415 19.94 7.69 3.43
C ASP A 415 20.03 6.63 4.54
N HIS A 416 20.65 7.01 5.66
CA HIS A 416 20.81 6.18 6.86
C HIS A 416 19.49 5.91 7.60
N THR A 417 18.44 6.69 7.35
CA THR A 417 17.13 6.48 7.98
C THR A 417 16.33 5.37 7.29
N LEU A 418 16.77 4.92 6.10
CA LEU A 418 16.17 3.78 5.41
C LEU A 418 16.79 2.45 5.85
N PRO A 419 16.02 1.36 5.88
CA PRO A 419 16.57 0.02 6.12
C PRO A 419 17.66 -0.34 5.11
N PHE A 420 18.71 -1.04 5.57
CA PHE A 420 19.84 -1.45 4.72
C PHE A 420 19.40 -2.25 3.47
N SER A 421 18.32 -3.03 3.58
CA SER A 421 17.74 -3.77 2.45
C SER A 421 17.27 -2.85 1.31
N ILE A 422 16.75 -1.65 1.63
CA ILE A 422 16.33 -0.65 0.64
C ILE A 422 17.54 0.04 0.02
N GLN A 423 18.60 0.31 0.80
CA GLN A 423 19.86 0.84 0.28
C GLN A 423 20.49 -0.15 -0.73
N GLN A 424 20.53 -1.44 -0.38
CA GLN A 424 21.05 -2.50 -1.25
C GLN A 424 20.21 -2.68 -2.52
N MET A 425 18.88 -2.61 -2.40
CA MET A 425 17.98 -2.65 -3.55
C MET A 425 18.24 -1.46 -4.49
N SER A 426 18.42 -0.26 -3.94
CA SER A 426 18.72 0.96 -4.71
C SER A 426 20.03 0.82 -5.48
N LEU A 427 21.09 0.31 -4.84
CA LEU A 427 22.37 0.03 -5.48
C LEU A 427 22.24 -1.01 -6.62
N ARG A 428 21.49 -2.10 -6.40
CA ARG A 428 21.23 -3.11 -7.44
C ARG A 428 20.46 -2.53 -8.62
N LEU A 429 19.50 -1.64 -8.39
CA LEU A 429 18.78 -0.97 -9.46
C LEU A 429 19.69 -0.05 -10.26
N ILE A 430 20.52 0.76 -9.59
CA ILE A 430 21.52 1.62 -10.24
C ILE A 430 22.45 0.78 -11.15
N LEU A 431 22.95 -0.36 -10.67
CA LEU A 431 23.77 -1.28 -11.47
C LEU A 431 23.04 -1.76 -12.73
N ASN A 432 21.76 -2.11 -12.62
CA ASN A 432 20.95 -2.51 -13.78
C ASN A 432 20.74 -1.36 -14.77
N LEU A 433 20.61 -0.12 -14.30
CA LEU A 433 20.48 1.06 -15.15
C LEU A 433 21.79 1.39 -15.88
N VAL A 434 22.94 1.19 -15.23
CA VAL A 434 24.27 1.31 -15.85
C VAL A 434 24.41 0.36 -17.03
N GLU A 435 23.96 -0.89 -16.88
CA GLU A 435 23.98 -1.86 -17.97
C GLU A 435 23.10 -1.40 -19.15
N CYS A 436 21.94 -0.79 -18.88
CA CYS A 436 21.11 -0.20 -19.93
C CYS A 436 21.77 0.99 -20.64
N ILE A 437 22.48 1.86 -19.92
CA ILE A 437 23.25 2.95 -20.51
C ILE A 437 24.34 2.38 -21.44
N ARG A 438 25.07 1.37 -20.95
CA ARG A 438 26.14 0.70 -21.70
C ARG A 438 25.63 0.07 -22.99
N GLN A 439 24.56 -0.72 -22.92
CA GLN A 439 23.97 -1.39 -24.08
C GLN A 439 23.60 -0.39 -25.17
N ARG A 440 22.98 0.73 -24.79
CA ARG A 440 22.59 1.77 -25.76
C ARG A 440 23.75 2.55 -26.33
N ALA A 441 24.77 2.83 -25.52
CA ALA A 441 26.00 3.45 -26.00
C ALA A 441 26.68 2.58 -27.07
N VAL A 442 26.70 1.25 -26.86
CA VAL A 442 27.25 0.29 -27.84
C VAL A 442 26.39 0.25 -29.12
N SER A 443 25.06 0.17 -28.98
CA SER A 443 24.15 0.16 -30.15
C SER A 443 24.28 1.42 -31.02
N ALA A 444 24.47 2.59 -30.39
CA ALA A 444 24.70 3.85 -31.11
C ALA A 444 26.02 3.82 -31.92
N THR A 445 27.11 3.25 -31.39
CA THR A 445 28.36 3.10 -32.14
C THR A 445 28.32 2.03 -33.23
N SER A 446 27.50 0.98 -33.09
CA SER A 446 27.39 -0.09 -34.09
C SER A 446 26.54 0.30 -35.31
N ALA A 447 25.54 1.18 -35.16
CA ALA A 447 24.72 1.67 -36.27
C ALA A 447 25.52 2.49 -37.31
N ASN A 448 26.67 3.05 -36.92
CA ASN A 448 27.53 3.87 -37.77
C ASN A 448 28.37 3.09 -38.80
N GLN A 449 28.42 1.75 -38.75
CA GLN A 449 29.22 0.97 -39.71
C GLN A 449 28.48 0.67 -41.03
N GLY A 450 27.20 1.07 -41.17
CA GLY A 450 26.36 0.70 -42.32
C GLY A 450 25.67 1.84 -43.08
N ALA A 451 25.67 3.08 -42.59
CA ALA A 451 24.96 4.20 -43.23
C ALA A 451 25.86 5.43 -43.40
N SER A 452 25.84 6.04 -44.59
CA SER A 452 26.46 7.34 -44.87
C SER A 452 25.73 8.43 -44.09
N ALA A 453 26.23 8.75 -42.89
CA ALA A 453 25.59 9.67 -41.95
C ALA A 453 25.59 11.12 -42.46
N THR A 454 24.50 11.83 -42.17
CA THR A 454 24.39 13.28 -42.40
C THR A 454 24.91 14.06 -41.18
N ASN A 455 25.52 15.24 -41.38
CA ASN A 455 26.16 16.04 -40.32
C ASN A 455 25.28 16.34 -39.08
N ALA A 456 23.95 16.23 -39.18
CA ALA A 456 23.02 16.46 -38.06
C ALA A 456 22.85 15.22 -37.14
N GLU A 457 23.04 14.02 -37.66
CA GLU A 457 22.96 12.77 -36.87
C GLU A 457 24.22 12.54 -36.04
N ASP A 458 25.38 12.94 -36.55
CA ASP A 458 26.65 12.88 -35.83
C ASP A 458 26.68 13.79 -34.59
N GLN A 459 26.15 15.02 -34.68
CA GLN A 459 26.08 15.93 -33.54
C GLN A 459 25.17 15.41 -32.42
N ASN A 460 24.00 14.86 -32.76
CA ASN A 460 23.09 14.27 -31.78
C ASN A 460 23.69 13.02 -31.10
N ASN A 461 24.46 12.22 -31.83
CA ASN A 461 25.12 11.02 -31.31
C ASN A 461 26.35 11.34 -30.43
N GLU A 462 27.11 12.38 -30.73
CA GLU A 462 28.18 12.87 -29.84
C GLU A 462 27.62 13.38 -28.51
N VAL A 463 26.53 14.17 -28.57
CA VAL A 463 25.83 14.65 -27.37
C VAL A 463 25.27 13.49 -26.54
N PHE A 464 24.72 12.46 -27.19
CA PHE A 464 24.24 11.25 -26.54
C PHE A 464 25.38 10.49 -25.83
N SER A 465 26.50 10.27 -26.51
CA SER A 465 27.68 9.58 -25.98
C SER A 465 28.30 10.34 -24.79
N GLY A 466 28.41 11.67 -24.90
CA GLY A 466 28.86 12.54 -23.81
C GLY A 466 27.93 12.51 -22.60
N THR A 467 26.62 12.53 -22.82
CA THR A 467 25.61 12.44 -21.74
C THR A 467 25.68 11.08 -21.04
N ALA A 468 25.74 9.99 -21.80
CA ALA A 468 25.88 8.64 -21.26
C ALA A 468 27.15 8.50 -20.40
N ARG A 469 28.28 9.01 -20.89
CA ARG A 469 29.56 9.01 -20.16
C ARG A 469 29.47 9.80 -18.86
N ARG A 470 28.87 11.00 -18.88
CA ARG A 470 28.65 11.82 -17.68
C ARG A 470 27.79 11.10 -16.64
N LEU A 471 26.73 10.40 -17.07
CA LEU A 471 25.88 9.62 -16.16
C LEU A 471 26.60 8.42 -15.55
N LEU A 472 27.44 7.73 -16.32
CA LEU A 472 28.28 6.66 -15.79
C LEU A 472 29.27 7.18 -14.74
N LEU A 473 29.92 8.32 -15.01
CA LEU A 473 30.82 8.98 -14.05
C LEU A 473 30.08 9.41 -12.78
N GLN A 474 28.90 10.02 -12.90
CA GLN A 474 28.07 10.39 -11.76
C GLN A 474 27.69 9.16 -10.93
N THR A 475 27.33 8.06 -11.58
CA THR A 475 26.99 6.80 -10.91
C THR A 475 28.18 6.23 -10.17
N LEU A 476 29.36 6.20 -10.80
CA LEU A 476 30.58 5.75 -10.16
C LEU A 476 30.91 6.61 -8.94
N ASN A 477 30.81 7.94 -9.07
CA ASN A 477 31.02 8.86 -7.96
C ASN A 477 30.07 8.58 -6.78
N LEU A 478 28.78 8.32 -7.04
CA LEU A 478 27.83 7.94 -5.98
C LEU A 478 28.26 6.68 -5.24
N CYS A 479 28.77 5.66 -5.94
CA CYS A 479 29.29 4.44 -5.34
C CYS A 479 30.57 4.70 -4.52
N VAL A 480 31.48 5.54 -5.03
CA VAL A 480 32.72 5.92 -4.33
C VAL A 480 32.42 6.71 -3.06
N LEU A 481 31.44 7.61 -3.09
CA LEU A 481 30.97 8.30 -1.89
C LEU A 481 30.42 7.31 -0.86
N LYS A 482 29.76 6.22 -1.29
CA LYS A 482 29.25 5.21 -0.35
C LYS A 482 30.41 4.43 0.25
N ALA A 483 31.40 4.09 -0.58
CA ALA A 483 32.65 3.48 -0.14
C ALA A 483 33.37 4.34 0.91
N LYS A 484 33.45 5.66 0.69
CA LYS A 484 33.96 6.63 1.66
C LYS A 484 33.22 6.59 2.99
N VAL A 485 31.88 6.58 2.98
CA VAL A 485 31.09 6.48 4.22
C VAL A 485 31.41 5.18 4.98
N VAL A 486 31.52 4.05 4.27
CA VAL A 486 31.91 2.77 4.90
C VAL A 486 33.32 2.87 5.49
N ALA A 487 34.27 3.37 4.71
CA ALA A 487 35.69 3.45 5.09
C ALA A 487 35.97 4.42 6.24
N ASP A 488 35.33 5.60 6.24
CA ASP A 488 35.62 6.68 7.19
C ASP A 488 34.74 6.62 8.45
N HIS A 489 33.57 5.96 8.41
CA HIS A 489 32.62 5.94 9.53
C HIS A 489 32.31 4.54 10.03
N TYR A 490 31.91 3.61 9.16
CA TYR A 490 31.48 2.27 9.62
C TYR A 490 32.64 1.40 10.08
N ILE A 491 33.76 1.39 9.35
CA ILE A 491 34.94 0.61 9.76
C ILE A 491 35.50 1.13 11.10
N PRO A 492 35.75 2.44 11.29
CA PRO A 492 36.19 2.94 12.60
C PRO A 492 35.17 2.72 13.73
N ALA A 493 33.87 2.77 13.45
CA ALA A 493 32.85 2.46 14.46
C ALA A 493 32.93 0.98 14.89
N LEU A 494 33.12 0.06 13.94
CA LEU A 494 33.34 -1.36 14.23
C LEU A 494 34.62 -1.58 15.04
N GLU A 495 35.71 -0.90 14.68
CA GLU A 495 36.96 -0.90 15.43
C GLU A 495 36.77 -0.40 16.88
N SER A 496 35.90 0.59 17.10
CA SER A 496 35.69 1.18 18.44
C SER A 496 34.80 0.33 19.38
N THR A 497 34.03 -0.64 18.87
CA THR A 497 32.99 -1.37 19.65
C THR A 497 33.53 -2.62 20.38
N TRP A 498 34.82 -2.62 20.77
CA TRP A 498 35.55 -3.77 21.34
C TRP A 498 34.90 -4.44 22.57
N PRO A 499 34.79 -5.78 22.54
CA PRO A 499 35.54 -6.57 23.53
C PRO A 499 36.14 -7.88 22.96
N ASP A 500 37.42 -8.08 23.26
CA ASP A 500 38.21 -9.33 23.24
C ASP A 500 38.50 -10.06 21.91
N GLU A 501 39.78 -10.35 21.69
CA GLU A 501 40.29 -11.25 20.65
C GLU A 501 39.60 -12.61 20.70
N CYS A 502 39.22 -13.13 19.52
CA CYS A 502 38.59 -14.44 19.42
C CYS A 502 39.55 -15.53 19.91
N PRO A 503 39.15 -16.43 20.84
CA PRO A 503 39.93 -17.62 21.13
C PRO A 503 39.98 -18.46 19.85
N HIS A 504 41.20 -18.84 19.45
CA HIS A 504 41.49 -19.61 18.25
C HIS A 504 40.46 -20.72 18.00
N ASP A 505 39.99 -20.85 16.76
CA ASP A 505 39.68 -22.20 16.32
C ASP A 505 39.80 -22.47 14.82
N ASN A 506 40.42 -23.63 14.57
CA ASN A 506 40.43 -24.36 13.33
C ASN A 506 39.03 -24.92 13.10
N THR A 507 38.30 -24.47 12.07
CA THR A 507 37.26 -25.31 11.45
C THR A 507 36.87 -24.73 10.10
N LEU A 508 37.24 -25.44 9.03
CA LEU A 508 36.65 -25.24 7.71
C LEU A 508 35.18 -25.62 7.77
N GLN A 509 34.29 -24.65 7.49
CA GLN A 509 32.95 -24.95 7.01
C GLN A 509 32.80 -24.36 5.61
N THR A 510 32.77 -25.26 4.65
CA THR A 510 32.34 -25.04 3.27
C THR A 510 30.86 -24.68 3.25
N ASN A 511 30.53 -23.46 2.84
CA ASN A 511 29.18 -23.13 2.38
C ASN A 511 29.24 -22.79 0.89
N ASN A 512 28.43 -23.51 0.12
CA ASN A 512 28.27 -23.34 -1.32
C ASN A 512 27.74 -21.93 -1.64
N VAL A 513 28.45 -21.20 -2.49
CA VAL A 513 27.94 -19.98 -3.13
C VAL A 513 27.76 -20.25 -4.62
N ALA A 514 26.56 -19.94 -5.10
CA ALA A 514 26.15 -20.01 -6.49
C ALA A 514 27.03 -19.08 -7.36
N SER A 515 27.47 -19.61 -8.50
CA SER A 515 28.25 -18.91 -9.51
C SER A 515 27.48 -17.73 -10.09
N VAL A 516 28.01 -16.52 -9.91
CA VAL A 516 27.62 -15.35 -10.71
C VAL A 516 28.40 -15.44 -12.02
N SER A 517 27.70 -15.71 -13.11
CA SER A 517 28.28 -15.75 -14.45
C SER A 517 28.62 -14.33 -14.94
N SER A 518 29.88 -13.94 -14.81
CA SER A 518 30.42 -12.76 -15.47
C SER A 518 30.61 -13.04 -16.96
N THR A 519 29.75 -12.47 -17.81
CA THR A 519 29.94 -12.48 -19.26
C THR A 519 31.05 -11.49 -19.61
N SER A 520 32.24 -12.00 -19.92
CA SER A 520 33.39 -11.22 -20.35
C SER A 520 33.39 -11.03 -21.87
N SER A 521 32.83 -9.91 -22.35
CA SER A 521 33.11 -9.45 -23.71
C SER A 521 34.46 -8.71 -23.71
N LYS A 522 35.51 -9.37 -24.20
CA LYS A 522 36.82 -8.76 -24.49
C LYS A 522 36.65 -7.70 -25.60
N GLN A 523 36.49 -6.44 -25.22
CA GLN A 523 36.74 -5.29 -26.10
C GLN A 523 37.76 -4.38 -25.42
N SER A 524 38.84 -4.07 -26.14
CA SER A 524 40.02 -3.38 -25.62
C SER A 524 39.71 -1.96 -25.15
N LEU A 525 39.73 -1.73 -23.84
CA LEU A 525 39.82 -0.42 -23.19
C LEU A 525 41.26 0.16 -23.19
N SER A 526 42.25 -0.61 -23.66
CA SER A 526 43.69 -0.38 -23.47
C SER A 526 44.27 0.94 -24.05
N ASN A 527 43.53 1.68 -24.88
CA ASN A 527 44.02 2.90 -25.53
C ASN A 527 43.28 4.20 -25.13
N ARG A 528 42.29 4.15 -24.22
CA ARG A 528 41.53 5.37 -23.85
C ARG A 528 42.19 6.14 -22.72
N ILE A 529 42.44 7.44 -22.94
CA ILE A 529 42.89 8.38 -21.92
C ILE A 529 41.67 8.88 -21.16
N LEU A 530 41.72 8.80 -19.83
CA LEU A 530 40.68 9.29 -18.93
C LEU A 530 40.75 10.82 -18.82
N SER A 531 39.59 11.45 -18.62
CA SER A 531 39.50 12.87 -18.29
C SER A 531 39.98 13.12 -16.84
N PRO A 532 40.37 14.37 -16.50
CA PRO A 532 40.78 14.70 -15.13
C PRO A 532 39.74 14.33 -14.07
N ASP A 533 38.44 14.57 -14.35
CA ASP A 533 37.36 14.25 -13.42
C ASP A 533 37.23 12.72 -13.19
N GLU A 534 37.43 11.91 -14.23
CA GLU A 534 37.42 10.45 -14.12
C GLU A 534 38.61 9.92 -13.32
N LEU A 535 39.80 10.52 -13.50
CA LEU A 535 41.00 10.19 -12.76
C LEU A 535 40.84 10.48 -11.26
N VAL A 536 40.23 11.61 -10.90
CA VAL A 536 39.94 11.96 -9.50
C VAL A 536 39.04 10.91 -8.85
N VAL A 537 37.91 10.58 -9.49
CA VAL A 537 36.95 9.60 -8.95
C VAL A 537 37.59 8.21 -8.79
N LEU A 538 38.41 7.77 -9.75
CA LEU A 538 39.12 6.48 -9.65
C LEU A 538 40.22 6.48 -8.59
N THR A 539 40.88 7.61 -8.36
CA THR A 539 41.88 7.77 -7.28
C THR A 539 41.22 7.71 -5.90
N GLU A 540 40.05 8.33 -5.76
CA GLU A 540 39.23 8.22 -4.55
C GLU A 540 38.71 6.79 -4.37
N TYR A 541 38.22 6.14 -5.43
CA TYR A 541 37.83 4.73 -5.39
C TYR A 541 38.98 3.83 -4.95
N PHE A 542 40.20 4.07 -5.45
CA PHE A 542 41.38 3.30 -5.02
C PHE A 542 41.63 3.45 -3.52
N SER A 543 41.57 4.70 -3.03
CA SER A 543 41.85 5.03 -1.63
C SER A 543 40.82 4.42 -0.66
N TYR A 544 39.53 4.65 -0.94
CA TYR A 544 38.45 4.17 -0.09
C TYR A 544 38.19 2.67 -0.27
N GLY A 545 38.33 2.16 -1.49
CA GLY A 545 38.18 0.74 -1.80
C GLY A 545 39.22 -0.12 -1.07
N MET A 546 40.48 0.31 -1.03
CA MET A 546 41.52 -0.37 -0.23
C MET A 546 41.15 -0.44 1.25
N ARG A 547 40.66 0.67 1.83
CA ARG A 547 40.23 0.72 3.23
C ARG A 547 38.97 -0.12 3.48
N MET A 548 38.07 -0.23 2.50
CA MET A 548 36.90 -1.11 2.62
C MET A 548 37.25 -2.59 2.69
N ILE A 549 38.37 -3.01 2.07
CA ILE A 549 38.81 -4.41 2.12
C ILE A 549 39.08 -4.84 3.57
N ASP A 550 39.48 -3.92 4.45
CA ASP A 550 39.71 -4.20 5.87
C ASP A 550 38.46 -4.73 6.60
N ILE A 551 37.26 -4.57 6.04
CA ILE A 551 36.02 -5.14 6.60
C ILE A 551 36.08 -6.67 6.75
N VAL A 552 36.86 -7.37 5.91
CA VAL A 552 37.02 -8.83 5.96
C VAL A 552 37.84 -9.31 7.16
N GLN A 553 38.51 -8.39 7.87
CA GLN A 553 39.21 -8.67 9.12
C GLN A 553 38.21 -8.87 10.28
N PHE A 554 36.96 -8.41 10.13
CA PHE A 554 35.91 -8.53 11.13
C PHE A 554 35.02 -9.75 10.85
N VAL A 555 34.82 -10.61 11.85
CA VAL A 555 34.01 -11.82 11.79
C VAL A 555 32.92 -11.77 12.85
N SER A 556 31.66 -12.02 12.49
CA SER A 556 30.55 -12.13 13.45
C SER A 556 30.33 -13.58 13.86
N ARG A 557 30.43 -13.90 15.16
CA ARG A 557 30.15 -15.22 15.73
C ARG A 557 29.27 -15.07 16.98
N ASP A 558 28.19 -15.84 17.06
CA ASP A 558 27.24 -15.83 18.19
C ASP A 558 26.71 -14.43 18.60
N GLY A 559 26.53 -13.54 17.61
CA GLY A 559 26.06 -12.15 17.84
C GLY A 559 27.13 -11.19 18.37
N ARG A 560 28.40 -11.61 18.43
CA ARG A 560 29.56 -10.78 18.79
C ARG A 560 30.53 -10.65 17.62
N LEU A 561 31.19 -9.49 17.51
CA LEU A 561 32.17 -9.18 16.48
C LEU A 561 33.57 -9.49 16.99
N TYR A 562 34.36 -10.16 16.16
CA TYR A 562 35.73 -10.60 16.45
C TYR A 562 36.68 -10.15 15.35
N LEU A 563 37.92 -9.81 15.71
CA LEU A 563 39.00 -9.59 14.75
C LEU A 563 39.69 -10.91 14.42
N ARG A 564 40.04 -11.12 13.15
CA ARG A 564 40.78 -12.31 12.72
C ARG A 564 42.22 -12.26 13.24
N SER A 565 42.62 -13.26 14.03
CA SER A 565 43.90 -13.29 14.75
C SER A 565 45.15 -13.69 13.94
N GLN A 566 45.03 -14.00 12.64
CA GLN A 566 46.19 -14.29 11.78
C GLN A 566 46.03 -13.78 10.33
N PRO A 567 46.99 -12.98 9.80
CA PRO A 567 46.98 -12.49 8.42
C PRO A 567 47.43 -13.52 7.36
N SER A 568 47.85 -14.73 7.73
CA SER A 568 48.58 -15.65 6.83
C SER A 568 47.70 -16.44 5.85
N THR A 569 46.38 -16.55 6.08
CA THR A 569 45.47 -17.27 5.17
C THR A 569 44.31 -16.38 4.74
N LYS A 570 44.51 -15.57 3.70
CA LYS A 570 43.43 -14.73 3.13
C LYS A 570 42.14 -15.55 2.95
N SER A 571 41.02 -15.07 3.50
CA SER A 571 39.75 -15.80 3.39
C SER A 571 39.33 -15.91 1.92
N PRO A 572 38.53 -16.90 1.53
CA PRO A 572 38.02 -16.96 0.15
C PRO A 572 37.28 -15.68 -0.25
N ASP A 573 36.56 -15.05 0.68
CA ASP A 573 35.84 -13.80 0.47
C ASP A 573 36.79 -12.60 0.29
N GLU A 574 37.86 -12.54 1.09
CA GLU A 574 38.91 -11.52 0.97
C GLU A 574 39.64 -11.62 -0.37
N ARG A 575 40.00 -12.83 -0.80
CA ARG A 575 40.64 -13.06 -2.11
C ARG A 575 39.74 -12.61 -3.24
N LEU A 576 38.46 -12.98 -3.22
CA LEU A 576 37.49 -12.61 -4.24
C LEU A 576 37.29 -11.08 -4.30
N LEU A 577 37.23 -10.41 -3.14
CA LEU A 577 37.08 -8.96 -3.06
C LEU A 577 38.30 -8.23 -3.62
N ILE A 578 39.51 -8.66 -3.23
CA ILE A 578 40.78 -8.10 -3.74
C ILE A 578 40.90 -8.34 -5.25
N GLU A 579 40.58 -9.54 -5.74
CA GLU A 579 40.63 -9.87 -7.16
C GLU A 579 39.65 -9.00 -7.96
N THR A 580 38.40 -8.88 -7.49
CA THR A 580 37.38 -8.03 -8.12
C THR A 580 37.81 -6.56 -8.15
N PHE A 581 38.42 -6.08 -7.07
CA PHE A 581 38.95 -4.72 -6.98
C PHE A 581 40.12 -4.50 -7.95
N ALA A 582 41.11 -5.39 -7.96
CA ALA A 582 42.27 -5.34 -8.84
C ALA A 582 41.89 -5.39 -10.33
N LEU A 583 40.92 -6.26 -10.68
CA LEU A 583 40.39 -6.37 -12.05
C LEU A 583 39.79 -5.06 -12.58
N THR A 584 39.36 -4.15 -11.70
CA THR A 584 38.84 -2.82 -12.10
C THR A 584 39.96 -1.94 -12.68
N PHE A 585 41.16 -2.01 -12.10
CA PHE A 585 42.31 -1.19 -12.50
C PHE A 585 43.15 -1.85 -13.61
N ALA A 586 43.12 -3.18 -13.72
CA ALA A 586 43.81 -3.94 -14.78
C ALA A 586 43.35 -3.57 -16.20
N GLN A 587 42.15 -2.99 -16.34
CA GLN A 587 41.58 -2.58 -17.63
C GLN A 587 41.96 -1.16 -18.05
N LEU A 588 42.69 -0.41 -17.22
CA LEU A 588 43.06 0.99 -17.46
C LEU A 588 44.29 1.11 -18.38
N ASN A 589 44.41 2.26 -19.04
CA ASN A 589 45.62 2.62 -19.78
C ASN A 589 46.81 2.77 -18.80
N PRO A 590 48.01 2.25 -19.12
CA PRO A 590 49.21 2.38 -18.30
C PRO A 590 49.53 3.79 -17.81
N ILE A 591 49.24 4.83 -18.60
CA ILE A 591 49.47 6.23 -18.21
C ILE A 591 48.54 6.64 -17.06
N SER A 592 47.25 6.40 -17.22
CA SER A 592 46.26 6.70 -16.18
C SER A 592 46.44 5.82 -14.94
N PHE A 593 46.85 4.57 -15.11
CA PHE A 593 47.22 3.69 -14.02
C PHE A 593 48.40 4.27 -13.23
N HIS A 594 49.48 4.66 -13.92
CA HIS A 594 50.64 5.26 -13.27
C HIS A 594 50.29 6.55 -12.53
N GLU A 595 49.42 7.40 -13.10
CA GLU A 595 48.97 8.64 -12.45
C GLU A 595 48.20 8.37 -11.14
N ILE A 596 47.27 7.41 -11.13
CA ILE A 596 46.52 7.02 -9.93
C ILE A 596 47.44 6.46 -8.84
N PHE A 597 48.39 5.59 -9.21
CA PHE A 597 49.28 4.91 -8.25
C PHE A 597 50.42 5.81 -7.75
N SER A 598 51.02 6.62 -8.62
CA SER A 598 52.14 7.52 -8.26
C SER A 598 51.73 8.59 -7.26
N CYS A 599 50.50 9.11 -7.35
CA CYS A 599 49.95 10.04 -6.36
C CYS A 599 49.80 9.45 -4.94
N LYS A 600 49.78 8.12 -4.79
CA LYS A 600 49.54 7.44 -3.49
C LYS A 600 50.77 6.72 -2.93
N ILE A 601 51.74 6.33 -3.76
CA ILE A 601 53.04 5.80 -3.30
C ILE A 601 53.77 6.82 -2.43
N HIS A 602 53.65 8.12 -2.73
CA HIS A 602 54.23 9.18 -1.91
C HIS A 602 53.58 9.35 -0.52
N PHE A 603 52.29 9.00 -0.37
CA PHE A 603 51.57 9.12 0.91
C PHE A 603 51.77 7.87 1.79
N LYS A 604 51.96 6.69 1.16
CA LYS A 604 52.20 5.42 1.85
C LYS A 604 53.67 5.23 2.26
N GLY A 605 54.63 5.91 1.61
CA GLY A 605 56.03 5.93 2.01
C GLY A 605 56.29 6.44 3.44
N ASN A 606 55.34 7.16 4.05
CA ASN A 606 55.40 7.56 5.46
C ASN A 606 54.70 6.60 6.44
N ILE A 607 53.87 5.66 5.95
CA ILE A 607 53.18 4.65 6.80
C ILE A 607 53.87 3.28 6.70
N LEU A 608 54.54 2.99 5.58
CA LEU A 608 55.27 1.73 5.34
C LEU A 608 56.65 1.64 6.03
N ASN A 609 57.13 2.69 6.70
CA ASN A 609 58.38 2.60 7.48
C ASN A 609 58.27 1.71 8.74
N ASN A 610 57.11 1.10 9.02
CA ASN A 610 56.92 0.20 10.16
C ASN A 610 56.40 -1.21 9.82
N CYS A 611 56.20 -1.58 8.54
CA CYS A 611 55.87 -2.95 8.17
C CYS A 611 56.61 -3.34 6.89
N GLU A 612 57.60 -4.22 7.04
CA GLU A 612 58.19 -5.00 5.96
C GLU A 612 57.10 -5.94 5.41
N ASP A 613 56.55 -5.63 4.23
CA ASP A 613 55.89 -6.60 3.37
C ASP A 613 55.97 -6.07 1.92
N GLU A 614 56.91 -6.64 1.15
CA GLU A 614 57.26 -6.27 -0.23
C GLU A 614 56.25 -6.72 -1.30
N ASP A 615 55.13 -7.35 -0.94
CA ASP A 615 54.30 -8.08 -1.92
C ASP A 615 53.20 -7.26 -2.64
N ILE A 616 53.18 -5.94 -2.49
CA ILE A 616 52.18 -5.08 -3.18
C ILE A 616 52.69 -4.53 -4.53
N LEU A 617 53.97 -4.72 -4.86
CA LEU A 617 54.58 -4.20 -6.11
C LEU A 617 54.48 -5.14 -7.32
N MET A 618 53.74 -6.26 -7.22
CA MET A 618 53.63 -7.30 -8.28
C MET A 618 52.18 -7.54 -8.75
N LEU A 619 51.37 -6.49 -8.79
CA LEU A 619 50.09 -6.41 -9.51
C LEU A 619 50.07 -5.11 -10.33
#